data_AF-A4V760-F1
#
_entry.id   AF-A4V760-F1
#
_cell.length_a   1.000
_cell.length_b   1.000
_cell.length_c   1.000
_cell.angle_alpha   90.00
_cell.angle_beta   90.00
_cell.angle_gamma   90.00
#
_symmetry.space_group_name_H-M   'P 1'
#
loop_
_entity.id
_entity.type
_entity.pdbx_description
1 polymer ?
#
loop_
_entity_poly.entity_id
_entity_poly.type
_entity_poly.pdbx_seq_one_letter_code
_entity_poly.pdbx_strand_id
1 'polypeptide(L)'
;MRNQPDSAQTLRGAKDVGSLAPLDRIRLRAQLGMADDVTASNIRRATALLIQRIADYYTVIQYTGPSYVYGRVNSDYPSALKATASHNYMDGSWSYREMTPAHPTCTNESLFNEAGWMCIDTACRLAAWEMSEEVPEARPILDQARYAVKSLCEAREVSELNWQSSRRRLGTPGIQKVIKRITAKLRFVRIGKGAVRPVVIPQELISMVNSYRNITDWSAEDQQVALAG
;
A
#
# COMPACT_ATOMS: atom_id res chain seq x y z
N MET A 1 13.67 -36.93 -0.17
CA MET A 1 12.46 -36.07 -0.19
C MET A 1 12.91 -34.64 0.06
N ARG A 2 12.46 -33.65 -0.74
CA ARG A 2 12.66 -32.24 -0.37
C ARG A 2 11.69 -31.92 0.76
N ASN A 3 12.21 -31.43 1.89
CA ASN A 3 11.38 -31.07 3.04
C ASN A 3 10.37 -29.99 2.63
N GLN A 4 9.14 -30.11 3.13
CA GLN A 4 8.11 -29.09 2.97
C GLN A 4 8.62 -27.76 3.55
N PRO A 5 8.48 -26.63 2.84
CA PRO A 5 8.86 -25.34 3.38
C PRO A 5 7.90 -24.90 4.49
N ASP A 6 8.42 -24.14 5.45
CA ASP A 6 7.65 -23.62 6.58
C ASP A 6 6.50 -22.72 6.11
N SER A 7 5.33 -22.85 6.73
CA SER A 7 4.21 -21.95 6.42
C SER A 7 4.50 -20.53 6.92
N ALA A 8 4.11 -19.52 6.14
CA ALA A 8 4.10 -18.13 6.64
C ALA A 8 2.90 -17.88 7.55
N GLN A 9 3.02 -16.84 8.37
CA GLN A 9 1.92 -16.31 9.17
C GLN A 9 0.90 -15.60 8.26
N THR A 10 -0.40 -15.74 8.54
CA THR A 10 -1.46 -14.94 7.89
C THR A 10 -1.89 -13.77 8.79
N LEU A 11 -2.51 -12.73 8.22
CA LEU A 11 -3.04 -11.61 9.00
C LEU A 11 -4.13 -12.08 9.98
N ARG A 12 -5.02 -12.99 9.55
CA ARG A 12 -6.00 -13.64 10.44
C ARG A 12 -5.31 -14.35 11.60
N GLY A 13 -4.38 -15.27 11.31
CA GLY A 13 -3.71 -16.02 12.36
C GLY A 13 -2.98 -15.12 13.35
N ALA A 14 -2.36 -14.04 12.86
CA ALA A 14 -1.69 -13.06 13.72
C ALA A 14 -2.64 -12.20 14.55
N LYS A 15 -3.81 -11.88 14.02
CA LYS A 15 -4.89 -11.22 14.76
C LYS A 15 -5.40 -12.12 15.89
N ASP A 16 -5.58 -13.41 15.61
CA ASP A 16 -6.12 -14.37 16.58
C ASP A 16 -5.16 -14.61 17.76
N VAL A 17 -3.84 -14.56 17.52
CA VAL A 17 -2.81 -14.67 18.58
C VAL A 17 -2.35 -13.32 19.14
N GLY A 18 -2.93 -12.20 18.69
CA GLY A 18 -2.62 -10.86 19.18
C GLY A 18 -1.27 -10.27 18.74
N SER A 19 -0.60 -10.85 17.75
CA SER A 19 0.68 -10.34 17.22
C SER A 19 0.52 -9.27 16.13
N LEU A 20 -0.64 -9.21 15.48
CA LEU A 20 -1.00 -8.09 14.61
C LEU A 20 -1.54 -6.94 15.46
N ALA A 21 -0.94 -5.76 15.35
CA ALA A 21 -1.44 -4.56 16.01
C ALA A 21 -2.91 -4.31 15.64
N PRO A 22 -3.80 -3.98 16.61
CA PRO A 22 -5.19 -3.71 16.30
C PRO A 22 -5.32 -2.44 15.44
N LEU A 23 -6.35 -2.38 14.60
CA LEU A 23 -6.68 -1.15 13.88
C LEU A 23 -7.00 -0.03 14.88
N ASP A 24 -6.34 1.12 14.76
CA ASP A 24 -6.61 2.30 15.59
C ASP A 24 -7.92 2.98 15.13
N ARG A 25 -9.03 2.42 15.59
CA ARG A 25 -10.40 2.84 15.24
C ARG A 25 -10.69 4.26 15.67
N ILE A 26 -10.15 4.68 16.82
CA ILE A 26 -10.39 6.02 17.40
C ILE A 26 -9.75 7.05 16.48
N ARG A 27 -8.47 6.88 16.14
CA ARG A 27 -7.76 7.80 15.24
C ARG A 27 -8.36 7.78 13.83
N LEU A 28 -8.72 6.60 13.32
CA LEU A 28 -9.33 6.46 11.99
C LEU A 28 -10.63 7.26 11.90
N ARG A 29 -11.56 7.07 12.83
CA ARG A 29 -12.82 7.84 12.88
C ARG A 29 -12.60 9.32 13.11
N ALA A 30 -11.68 9.70 14.01
CA ALA A 30 -11.40 11.11 14.27
C ALA A 30 -10.86 11.85 13.03
N GLN A 31 -10.12 11.15 12.15
CA GLN A 31 -9.53 11.76 10.96
C GLN A 31 -10.39 11.68 9.71
N LEU A 32 -11.20 10.63 9.56
CA LEU A 32 -11.94 10.34 8.32
C LEU A 32 -13.46 10.18 8.51
N GLY A 33 -13.99 10.08 9.73
CA GLY A 33 -15.41 9.80 9.99
C GLY A 33 -16.38 10.94 9.65
N MET A 34 -15.88 12.12 9.28
CA MET A 34 -16.67 13.24 8.75
C MET A 34 -16.11 13.75 7.42
N ALA A 35 -15.26 12.94 6.77
CA ALA A 35 -14.64 13.31 5.51
C ALA A 35 -15.58 12.98 4.35
N ASP A 36 -16.63 13.79 4.18
CA ASP A 36 -17.66 13.57 3.17
C ASP A 36 -17.15 13.86 1.74
N ASP A 37 -16.14 14.74 1.62
CA ASP A 37 -15.54 15.13 0.35
C ASP A 37 -14.15 14.52 0.11
N VAL A 38 -13.91 14.08 -1.12
CA VAL A 38 -12.56 13.73 -1.59
C VAL A 38 -11.77 15.01 -1.82
N THR A 39 -10.99 15.43 -0.84
CA THR A 39 -10.06 16.57 -0.91
C THR A 39 -8.61 16.10 -0.80
N ALA A 40 -7.66 16.89 -1.30
CA ALA A 40 -6.23 16.57 -1.20
C ALA A 40 -5.78 16.40 0.26
N SER A 41 -6.34 17.19 1.18
CA SER A 41 -6.08 17.10 2.62
C SER A 41 -6.57 15.78 3.22
N ASN A 42 -7.79 15.35 2.85
CA ASN A 42 -8.33 14.05 3.23
C ASN A 42 -7.50 12.89 2.65
N ILE A 43 -7.09 12.99 1.38
CA ILE A 43 -6.21 11.99 0.74
C ILE A 43 -4.90 11.87 1.50
N ARG A 44 -4.27 12.99 1.90
CA ARG A 44 -3.04 12.96 2.71
C ARG A 44 -3.23 12.24 4.04
N ARG A 45 -4.27 12.59 4.81
CA ARG A 45 -4.58 11.93 6.09
C ARG A 45 -4.81 10.43 5.92
N ALA A 46 -5.63 10.05 4.94
CA ALA A 46 -5.89 8.65 4.62
C ALA A 46 -4.61 7.92 4.17
N THR A 47 -3.74 8.58 3.41
CA THR A 47 -2.43 8.03 3.00
C THR A 47 -1.55 7.73 4.22
N ALA A 48 -1.48 8.64 5.19
CA ALA A 48 -0.72 8.42 6.42
C ALA A 48 -1.24 7.22 7.22
N LEU A 49 -2.57 7.12 7.38
CA LEU A 49 -3.22 5.99 8.07
C LEU A 49 -2.94 4.67 7.33
N LEU A 50 -3.10 4.67 6.01
CA LEU A 50 -2.91 3.48 5.19
C LEU A 50 -1.46 3.00 5.20
N ILE A 51 -0.48 3.91 5.13
CA ILE A 51 0.95 3.60 5.27
C ILE A 51 1.25 2.96 6.63
N GLN A 52 0.68 3.48 7.72
CA GLN A 52 0.84 2.89 9.04
C GLN A 52 0.27 1.46 9.07
N ARG A 53 -0.94 1.26 8.53
CA ARG A 53 -1.58 -0.06 8.58
C ARG A 53 -0.85 -1.11 7.76
N ILE A 54 -0.34 -0.76 6.58
CA ILE A 54 0.51 -1.70 5.81
C ILE A 54 1.84 -1.96 6.51
N ALA A 55 2.38 -1.01 7.28
CA ALA A 55 3.56 -1.25 8.10
C ALA A 55 3.26 -2.33 9.14
N ASP A 56 2.10 -2.24 9.81
CA ASP A 56 1.64 -3.25 10.77
C ASP A 56 1.44 -4.62 10.10
N TYR A 57 0.93 -4.67 8.87
CA TYR A 57 0.84 -5.94 8.13
C TYR A 57 2.21 -6.57 7.92
N TYR A 58 3.19 -5.80 7.46
CA TYR A 58 4.51 -6.34 7.17
C TYR A 58 5.34 -6.68 8.40
N THR A 59 4.92 -6.35 9.63
CA THR A 59 5.56 -6.92 10.84
C THR A 59 5.23 -8.41 11.01
N VAL A 60 4.17 -8.88 10.35
CA VAL A 60 3.63 -10.23 10.47
C VAL A 60 3.81 -11.02 9.18
N ILE A 61 3.33 -10.48 8.05
CA ILE A 61 3.36 -11.17 6.76
C ILE A 61 4.62 -10.85 6.00
N GLN A 62 4.95 -11.70 5.05
CA GLN A 62 6.09 -11.50 4.18
C GLN A 62 5.73 -10.64 2.96
N TYR A 63 6.77 -10.12 2.29
CA TYR A 63 6.61 -9.37 1.05
C TYR A 63 6.87 -10.26 -0.17
N THR A 64 6.01 -10.13 -1.18
CA THR A 64 6.26 -10.64 -2.53
C THR A 64 6.25 -9.49 -3.54
N GLY A 65 6.99 -9.62 -4.64
CA GLY A 65 6.89 -8.66 -5.74
C GLY A 65 5.50 -8.72 -6.41
N PRO A 66 5.11 -7.69 -7.19
CA PRO A 66 3.90 -7.76 -8.01
C PRO A 66 4.00 -8.91 -9.02
N SER A 67 2.89 -9.38 -9.61
CA SER A 67 2.93 -10.45 -10.60
C SER A 67 3.52 -9.96 -11.93
N TYR A 68 4.10 -10.87 -12.70
CA TYR A 68 4.55 -10.58 -14.06
C TYR A 68 3.40 -10.82 -15.04
N VAL A 69 3.15 -9.86 -15.93
CA VAL A 69 2.20 -10.03 -17.03
C VAL A 69 3.02 -10.18 -18.30
N TYR A 70 2.79 -11.26 -19.05
CA TYR A 70 3.54 -11.66 -20.25
C TYR A 70 4.12 -10.48 -21.05
N GLY A 71 5.46 -10.42 -21.14
CA GLY A 71 6.21 -9.41 -21.88
C GLY A 71 6.42 -8.07 -21.15
N ARG A 72 5.86 -7.87 -19.96
CA ARG A 72 5.95 -6.61 -19.19
C ARG A 72 6.74 -6.78 -17.91
N VAL A 73 8.07 -6.62 -18.03
CA VAL A 73 9.01 -6.66 -16.87
C VAL A 73 8.66 -5.58 -15.84
N ASN A 74 8.13 -4.45 -16.31
CA ASN A 74 7.63 -3.34 -15.50
C ASN A 74 6.17 -3.52 -15.00
N SER A 75 5.58 -4.72 -15.08
CA SER A 75 4.23 -4.97 -14.57
C SER A 75 4.13 -4.75 -13.05
N ASP A 76 3.19 -3.89 -12.65
CA ASP A 76 2.73 -3.66 -11.27
C ASP A 76 1.44 -4.43 -10.97
N TYR A 77 1.27 -5.61 -11.58
CA TYR A 77 0.06 -6.38 -11.39
C TYR A 77 -0.05 -6.86 -9.93
N PRO A 78 -1.20 -6.66 -9.26
CA PRO A 78 -1.37 -7.06 -7.86
C PRO A 78 -1.08 -8.56 -7.69
N SER A 79 -0.43 -8.93 -6.59
CA SER A 79 -0.09 -10.33 -6.28
C SER A 79 -0.03 -10.58 -4.77
N ALA A 80 -0.35 -11.81 -4.40
CA ALA A 80 -0.20 -12.39 -3.07
C ALA A 80 0.06 -13.89 -3.19
N LEU A 81 0.60 -14.51 -2.14
CA LEU A 81 0.81 -15.96 -2.09
C LEU A 81 0.13 -16.54 -0.84
N LYS A 82 -0.48 -17.72 -0.98
CA LYS A 82 -1.03 -18.47 0.16
C LYS A 82 0.07 -18.78 1.17
N ALA A 83 -0.24 -18.66 2.46
CA ALA A 83 0.66 -18.93 3.58
C ALA A 83 1.22 -20.36 3.60
N THR A 84 0.41 -21.34 3.20
CA THR A 84 0.79 -22.75 3.15
C THR A 84 1.22 -23.14 1.74
N ALA A 85 2.38 -23.78 1.62
CA ALA A 85 2.86 -24.31 0.35
C ALA A 85 2.02 -25.52 -0.11
N SER A 86 1.90 -25.66 -1.42
CA SER A 86 1.30 -26.82 -2.08
C SER A 86 2.37 -27.72 -2.70
N HIS A 87 2.20 -29.04 -2.57
CA HIS A 87 3.07 -30.02 -3.21
C HIS A 87 2.56 -30.34 -4.62
N ASN A 88 3.44 -30.19 -5.61
CA ASN A 88 3.19 -30.69 -6.94
C ASN A 88 3.72 -32.13 -7.05
N TYR A 89 2.79 -33.09 -7.14
CA TYR A 89 3.13 -34.52 -7.21
C TYR A 89 3.75 -34.94 -8.54
N MET A 90 3.61 -34.14 -9.61
CA MET A 90 4.19 -34.49 -10.92
C MET A 90 5.68 -34.21 -11.01
N ASP A 91 6.17 -33.15 -10.37
CA ASP A 91 7.59 -32.75 -10.40
C ASP A 91 8.29 -32.84 -9.02
N GLY A 92 7.56 -33.27 -7.98
CA GLY A 92 8.08 -33.44 -6.62
C GLY A 92 8.52 -32.13 -5.96
N SER A 93 7.97 -30.99 -6.39
CA SER A 93 8.33 -29.66 -5.91
C SER A 93 7.27 -29.06 -4.99
N TRP A 94 7.72 -28.25 -4.03
CA TRP A 94 6.87 -27.42 -3.20
C TRP A 94 6.87 -25.99 -3.73
N SER A 95 5.68 -25.39 -3.83
CA SER A 95 5.55 -23.98 -4.21
C SER A 95 4.41 -23.31 -3.44
N TYR A 96 4.55 -22.00 -3.20
CA TYR A 96 3.44 -21.20 -2.69
C TYR A 96 2.51 -20.82 -3.83
N ARG A 97 1.22 -21.12 -3.66
CA ARG A 97 0.21 -20.84 -4.68
C ARG A 97 -0.08 -19.35 -4.76
N GLU A 98 -0.02 -18.80 -5.97
CA GLU A 98 -0.38 -17.41 -6.21
C GLU A 98 -1.89 -17.19 -6.02
N MET A 99 -2.20 -16.10 -5.33
CA MET A 99 -3.53 -15.54 -5.16
C MET A 99 -3.58 -14.28 -6.02
N THR A 100 -4.31 -14.32 -7.13
CA THR A 100 -4.42 -13.19 -8.05
C THR A 100 -5.53 -12.25 -7.58
N PRO A 101 -5.25 -11.07 -6.98
CA PRO A 101 -6.29 -10.18 -6.45
C PRO A 101 -7.18 -9.56 -7.54
N ALA A 102 -6.75 -9.64 -8.80
CA ALA A 102 -7.55 -9.26 -9.95
C ALA A 102 -8.56 -10.34 -10.37
N HIS A 103 -8.43 -11.57 -9.88
CA HIS A 103 -9.38 -12.64 -10.17
C HIS A 103 -10.61 -12.51 -9.24
N PRO A 104 -11.85 -12.66 -9.74
CA PRO A 104 -13.07 -12.45 -8.95
C PRO A 104 -13.20 -13.32 -7.70
N THR A 105 -12.61 -14.52 -7.72
CA THR A 105 -12.67 -15.46 -6.60
C THR A 105 -11.65 -15.14 -5.49
N CYS A 106 -10.73 -14.21 -5.73
CA CYS A 106 -9.76 -13.75 -4.73
C CYS A 106 -10.32 -12.50 -4.04
N THR A 107 -11.14 -12.71 -3.00
CA THR A 107 -11.75 -11.62 -2.23
C THR A 107 -10.77 -11.02 -1.21
N ASN A 108 -11.13 -9.87 -0.64
CA ASN A 108 -10.31 -9.25 0.40
C ASN A 108 -10.28 -10.13 1.67
N GLU A 109 -11.39 -10.80 1.98
CA GLU A 109 -11.49 -11.74 3.10
C GLU A 109 -10.56 -12.94 2.89
N SER A 110 -10.50 -13.52 1.68
CA SER A 110 -9.58 -14.63 1.43
C SER A 110 -8.12 -14.18 1.52
N LEU A 111 -7.79 -12.98 1.04
CA LEU A 111 -6.46 -12.38 1.24
C LEU A 111 -6.14 -12.21 2.73
N PHE A 112 -7.08 -11.72 3.54
CA PHE A 112 -6.88 -11.55 4.98
C PHE A 112 -6.65 -12.88 5.70
N ASN A 113 -7.39 -13.91 5.30
CA ASN A 113 -7.40 -15.21 5.98
C ASN A 113 -6.25 -16.13 5.54
N GLU A 114 -5.88 -16.11 4.26
CA GLU A 114 -5.06 -17.17 3.67
C GLU A 114 -3.69 -16.71 3.14
N ALA A 115 -3.50 -15.42 2.88
CA ALA A 115 -2.23 -14.95 2.32
C ALA A 115 -1.16 -14.79 3.40
N GLY A 116 0.03 -15.33 3.12
CA GLY A 116 1.23 -15.13 3.93
C GLY A 116 2.25 -14.17 3.29
N TRP A 117 2.04 -13.84 2.01
CA TRP A 117 2.84 -12.86 1.27
C TRP A 117 1.94 -11.91 0.50
N MET A 118 2.25 -10.63 0.52
CA MET A 118 1.57 -9.63 -0.32
C MET A 118 2.58 -8.68 -0.96
N CYS A 119 2.28 -8.25 -2.18
CA CYS A 119 2.91 -7.06 -2.72
C CYS A 119 2.27 -5.80 -2.13
N ILE A 120 2.94 -4.65 -2.27
CA ILE A 120 2.48 -3.40 -1.66
C ILE A 120 1.09 -2.99 -2.12
N ASP A 121 0.76 -3.17 -3.41
CA ASP A 121 -0.55 -2.80 -3.93
C ASP A 121 -1.68 -3.66 -3.33
N THR A 122 -1.44 -4.97 -3.20
CA THR A 122 -2.38 -5.89 -2.54
C THR A 122 -2.55 -5.56 -1.07
N ALA A 123 -1.45 -5.26 -0.36
CA ALA A 123 -1.50 -4.85 1.04
C ALA A 123 -2.28 -3.53 1.22
N CYS A 124 -2.06 -2.55 0.33
CA CYS A 124 -2.80 -1.28 0.31
C CYS A 124 -4.29 -1.50 0.06
N ARG A 125 -4.64 -2.37 -0.88
CA ARG A 125 -6.03 -2.75 -1.15
C ARG A 125 -6.71 -3.34 0.08
N LEU A 126 -6.02 -4.28 0.73
CA LEU A 126 -6.56 -4.95 1.90
C LEU A 126 -6.68 -4.02 3.09
N ALA A 127 -5.71 -3.12 3.30
CA ALA A 127 -5.76 -2.10 4.35
C ALA A 127 -6.91 -1.11 4.11
N ALA A 128 -7.09 -0.62 2.88
CA ALA A 128 -8.22 0.25 2.55
C ALA A 128 -9.56 -0.43 2.76
N TRP A 129 -9.69 -1.72 2.40
CA TRP A 129 -10.89 -2.50 2.68
C TRP A 129 -11.15 -2.59 4.18
N GLU A 130 -10.18 -3.04 4.98
CA GLU A 130 -10.35 -3.18 6.44
C GLU A 130 -10.72 -1.84 7.10
N MET A 131 -10.11 -0.73 6.67
CA MET A 131 -10.47 0.61 7.16
C MET A 131 -11.87 1.03 6.74
N SER A 132 -12.29 0.69 5.51
CA SER A 132 -13.64 1.00 5.03
C SER A 132 -14.73 0.18 5.70
N GLU A 133 -14.42 -0.99 6.27
CA GLU A 133 -15.36 -1.71 7.13
C GLU A 133 -15.62 -0.94 8.44
N GLU A 134 -14.65 -0.17 8.92
CA GLU A 134 -14.79 0.66 10.14
C GLU A 134 -15.42 2.03 9.86
N VAL A 135 -15.08 2.63 8.71
CA VAL A 135 -15.51 3.96 8.24
C VAL A 135 -15.93 3.88 6.76
N PRO A 136 -17.14 3.39 6.45
CA PRO A 136 -17.58 3.15 5.07
C PRO A 136 -17.60 4.39 4.18
N GLU A 137 -17.97 5.54 4.75
CA GLU A 137 -18.02 6.84 4.09
C GLU A 137 -16.66 7.28 3.53
N ALA A 138 -15.56 6.85 4.16
CA ALA A 138 -14.20 7.19 3.74
C ALA A 138 -13.68 6.35 2.56
N ARG A 139 -14.46 5.36 2.07
CA ARG A 139 -14.01 4.43 1.02
C ARG A 139 -13.45 5.12 -0.25
N PRO A 140 -14.08 6.18 -0.80
CA PRO A 140 -13.53 6.87 -1.98
C PRO A 140 -12.16 7.51 -1.69
N ILE A 141 -11.99 8.06 -0.48
CA ILE A 141 -10.73 8.70 -0.05
C ILE A 141 -9.64 7.63 0.16
N LEU A 142 -9.99 6.51 0.77
CA LEU A 142 -9.08 5.37 0.97
C LEU A 142 -8.61 4.78 -0.36
N ASP A 143 -9.47 4.73 -1.38
CA ASP A 143 -9.05 4.28 -2.71
C ASP A 143 -8.05 5.24 -3.37
N GLN A 144 -8.28 6.56 -3.25
CA GLN A 144 -7.30 7.57 -3.68
C GLN A 144 -5.98 7.44 -2.90
N ALA A 145 -6.04 7.21 -1.58
CA ALA A 145 -4.85 7.02 -0.75
C ALA A 145 -3.98 5.83 -1.20
N ARG A 146 -4.58 4.72 -1.66
CA ARG A 146 -3.84 3.59 -2.24
C ARG A 146 -2.97 4.02 -3.43
N TYR A 147 -3.55 4.81 -4.34
CA TYR A 147 -2.81 5.34 -5.48
C TYR A 147 -1.72 6.31 -5.06
N ALA A 148 -1.96 7.14 -4.04
CA ALA A 148 -0.94 8.02 -3.48
C ALA A 148 0.25 7.25 -2.90
N VAL A 149 0.02 6.14 -2.17
CA VAL A 149 1.11 5.26 -1.69
C VAL A 149 1.91 4.69 -2.84
N LYS A 150 1.26 4.22 -3.89
CA LYS A 150 1.95 3.72 -5.09
C LYS A 150 2.83 4.81 -5.72
N SER A 151 2.31 6.03 -5.88
CA SER A 151 3.09 7.15 -6.41
C SER A 151 4.27 7.52 -5.51
N LEU A 152 4.12 7.46 -4.18
CA LEU A 152 5.23 7.66 -3.23
C LEU A 152 6.34 6.61 -3.39
N CYS A 153 5.98 5.36 -3.68
CA CYS A 153 6.98 4.32 -3.96
C CYS A 153 7.71 4.56 -5.29
N GLU A 154 6.99 5.00 -6.32
CA GLU A 154 7.54 5.28 -7.65
C GLU A 154 8.41 6.54 -7.71
N ALA A 155 8.13 7.53 -6.86
CA ALA A 155 8.93 8.75 -6.73
C ALA A 155 10.28 8.44 -6.07
N ARG A 156 11.36 8.39 -6.87
CA ARG A 156 12.70 8.03 -6.41
C ARG A 156 13.22 8.99 -5.34
N GLU A 157 12.86 10.25 -5.41
CA GLU A 157 13.23 11.30 -4.46
C GLU A 157 12.65 10.98 -3.06
N VAL A 158 11.51 10.30 -3.02
CA VAL A 158 10.85 9.86 -1.80
C VAL A 158 11.37 8.49 -1.37
N SER A 159 11.21 7.46 -2.21
CA SER A 159 11.53 6.07 -1.86
C SER A 159 13.03 5.75 -1.82
N GLU A 160 13.86 6.60 -2.44
CA GLU A 160 15.31 6.45 -2.64
C GLU A 160 15.69 5.20 -3.44
N LEU A 161 14.74 4.66 -4.20
CA LEU A 161 14.92 3.45 -4.98
C LEU A 161 14.37 3.65 -6.39
N ASN A 162 14.99 2.97 -7.35
CA ASN A 162 14.33 2.76 -8.63
C ASN A 162 13.29 1.65 -8.44
N TRP A 163 12.04 2.05 -8.16
CA TRP A 163 10.95 1.13 -7.85
C TRP A 163 10.77 0.02 -8.88
N GLN A 164 10.76 0.38 -10.17
CA GLN A 164 10.55 -0.53 -11.29
C GLN A 164 11.61 -1.65 -11.32
N SER A 165 12.85 -1.33 -10.96
CA SER A 165 13.94 -2.29 -10.90
C SER A 165 14.01 -3.05 -9.58
N SER A 166 13.62 -2.44 -8.46
CA SER A 166 13.91 -2.97 -7.12
C SER A 166 12.78 -3.79 -6.51
N ARG A 167 11.51 -3.48 -6.82
CA ARG A 167 10.35 -4.01 -6.08
C ARG A 167 10.24 -5.54 -6.01
N ARG A 168 10.85 -6.29 -6.93
CA ARG A 168 10.82 -7.77 -6.91
C ARG A 168 11.90 -8.39 -6.01
N ARG A 169 12.89 -7.60 -5.59
CA ARG A 169 14.09 -8.05 -4.87
C ARG A 169 14.16 -7.57 -3.42
N LEU A 170 13.17 -6.79 -2.97
CA LEU A 170 13.21 -6.14 -1.65
C LEU A 170 13.16 -7.13 -0.48
N GLY A 171 12.35 -8.20 -0.60
CA GLY A 171 11.93 -8.98 0.56
C GLY A 171 11.20 -8.13 1.61
N THR A 172 10.82 -8.75 2.73
CA THR A 172 10.05 -8.06 3.80
C THR A 172 10.83 -6.93 4.48
N PRO A 173 12.09 -7.14 4.92
CA PRO A 173 12.85 -6.05 5.54
C PRO A 173 13.09 -4.87 4.58
N GLY A 174 13.21 -5.15 3.28
CA GLY A 174 13.38 -4.12 2.26
C GLY A 174 12.12 -3.26 2.11
N ILE A 175 10.93 -3.86 2.00
CA ILE A 175 9.70 -3.07 1.89
C ILE A 175 9.40 -2.29 3.16
N GLN A 176 9.68 -2.84 4.35
CA GLN A 176 9.54 -2.12 5.61
C GLN A 176 10.44 -0.87 5.66
N LYS A 177 11.67 -0.95 5.15
CA LYS A 177 12.56 0.23 5.01
C LYS A 177 11.97 1.27 4.06
N VAL A 178 11.39 0.84 2.94
CA VAL A 178 10.71 1.74 1.99
C VAL A 178 9.52 2.43 2.66
N ILE A 179 8.68 1.67 3.36
CA ILE A 179 7.52 2.18 4.10
C ILE A 179 7.97 3.22 5.13
N LYS A 180 9.01 2.93 5.91
CA LYS A 180 9.57 3.89 6.88
C LYS A 180 10.05 5.19 6.20
N ARG A 181 10.69 5.11 5.03
CA ARG A 181 11.14 6.29 4.27
C ARG A 181 9.98 7.12 3.76
N ILE A 182 8.97 6.49 3.13
CA ILE A 182 7.81 7.22 2.63
C ILE A 182 7.03 7.87 3.78
N THR A 183 6.90 7.20 4.94
CA THR A 183 6.29 7.81 6.14
C THR A 183 7.04 9.06 6.56
N ALA A 184 8.37 8.98 6.66
CA ALA A 184 9.20 10.10 7.11
C ALA A 184 9.19 11.29 6.13
N LYS A 185 8.99 11.02 4.83
CA LYS A 185 8.98 12.04 3.79
C LYS A 185 7.57 12.52 3.39
N LEU A 186 6.51 11.93 3.92
CA LEU A 186 5.13 12.31 3.58
C LEU A 186 4.89 13.80 3.80
N ARG A 187 5.42 14.39 4.88
CA ARG A 187 5.32 15.82 5.16
C ARG A 187 5.96 16.72 4.11
N PHE A 188 6.98 16.22 3.40
CA PHE A 188 7.75 16.92 2.37
C PHE A 188 7.26 16.65 0.95
N VAL A 189 6.07 16.06 0.78
CA VAL A 189 5.45 15.96 -0.55
C VAL A 189 4.26 16.89 -0.63
N ARG A 190 3.88 17.29 -1.83
CA ARG A 190 2.57 17.84 -2.16
C ARG A 190 1.70 16.74 -2.74
N ILE A 191 0.46 16.65 -2.27
CA ILE A 191 -0.55 15.73 -2.79
C ILE A 191 -1.61 16.58 -3.45
N GLY A 192 -1.84 16.36 -4.73
CA GLY A 192 -2.88 17.02 -5.52
C GLY A 192 -4.01 16.05 -5.82
N LYS A 193 -5.26 16.53 -5.74
CA LYS A 193 -6.44 15.77 -6.18
C LYS A 193 -6.47 15.71 -7.71
N GLY A 194 -5.91 14.65 -8.27
CA GLY A 194 -6.04 14.39 -9.71
C GLY A 194 -7.40 13.80 -10.06
N ALA A 195 -7.77 13.87 -11.35
CA ALA A 195 -9.07 13.39 -11.84
C ALA A 195 -9.25 11.86 -11.75
N VAL A 196 -8.16 11.09 -11.88
CA VAL A 196 -8.18 9.62 -11.87
C VAL A 196 -7.32 9.06 -10.73
N ARG A 197 -6.15 9.64 -10.50
CA ARG A 197 -5.23 9.28 -9.40
C ARG A 197 -4.67 10.55 -8.79
N PRO A 198 -4.31 10.55 -7.50
CA PRO A 198 -3.63 11.69 -6.90
C PRO A 198 -2.29 11.92 -7.56
N VAL A 199 -1.88 13.19 -7.62
CA VAL A 199 -0.54 13.55 -8.07
C VAL A 199 0.30 13.83 -6.85
N VAL A 200 1.44 13.15 -6.75
CA VAL A 200 2.39 13.32 -5.65
C VAL A 200 3.63 13.99 -6.20
N ILE A 201 3.98 15.16 -5.66
CA ILE A 201 5.15 15.93 -6.06
C ILE A 201 6.08 16.08 -4.85
N PRO A 202 7.30 15.53 -4.88
CA PRO A 202 8.32 15.80 -3.87
C PRO A 202 8.64 17.29 -3.79
N GLN A 203 8.99 17.81 -2.62
CA GLN A 203 9.32 19.23 -2.43
C GLN A 203 10.42 19.72 -3.40
N GLU A 204 11.38 18.87 -3.75
CA GLU A 204 12.47 19.18 -4.67
C GLU A 204 11.97 19.47 -6.10
N LEU A 205 10.78 18.99 -6.45
CA LEU A 205 10.16 19.14 -7.77
C LEU A 205 8.96 20.11 -7.74
N ILE A 206 8.88 20.97 -6.73
CA ILE A 206 7.74 21.89 -6.52
C ILE A 206 7.47 22.82 -7.71
N SER A 207 8.48 23.14 -8.51
CA SER A 207 8.32 23.91 -9.75
C SER A 207 7.39 23.22 -10.76
N MET A 208 7.28 21.88 -10.71
CA MET A 208 6.39 21.10 -11.56
C MET A 208 4.91 21.26 -11.19
N VAL A 209 4.56 21.79 -10.02
CA VAL A 209 3.17 22.03 -9.62
C VAL A 209 2.43 22.86 -10.68
N ASN A 210 3.10 23.89 -11.23
CA ASN A 210 2.55 24.77 -12.25
C ASN A 210 2.29 24.08 -13.60
N SER A 211 2.94 22.93 -13.84
CA SER A 211 2.70 22.12 -15.04
C SER A 211 1.38 21.35 -14.95
N TYR A 212 0.85 21.11 -13.75
CA TYR A 212 -0.42 20.42 -13.51
C TYR A 212 -1.58 21.41 -13.38
N ARG A 213 -1.84 22.17 -14.44
CA ARG A 213 -2.88 23.23 -14.49
C ARG A 213 -4.30 22.72 -14.22
N ASN A 214 -4.53 21.42 -14.40
CA ASN A 214 -5.81 20.76 -14.17
C ASN A 214 -6.04 20.35 -12.71
N ILE A 215 -5.06 20.56 -11.82
CA ILE A 215 -5.17 20.22 -10.40
C ILE A 215 -5.30 21.51 -9.60
N THR A 216 -6.50 21.70 -9.04
CA THR A 216 -6.86 22.91 -8.31
C THR A 216 -6.83 22.72 -6.79
N ASP A 217 -6.86 21.48 -6.31
CA ASP A 217 -6.85 21.13 -4.90
C ASP A 217 -5.53 20.42 -4.54
N TRP A 218 -4.72 21.09 -3.71
CA TRP A 218 -3.42 20.64 -3.26
C TRP A 218 -3.34 20.64 -1.73
N SER A 219 -2.64 19.66 -1.19
CA SER A 219 -2.30 19.56 0.23
C SER A 219 -0.79 19.49 0.39
N ALA A 220 -0.26 20.31 1.31
CA ALA A 220 1.10 20.28 1.84
C ALA A 220 1.02 20.35 3.37
N GLU A 221 1.96 19.72 4.09
CA GLU A 221 2.02 19.82 5.56
C GLU A 221 2.74 21.09 6.00
N ASP A 222 3.75 21.52 5.23
CA ASP A 222 4.44 22.79 5.44
C ASP A 222 3.84 23.92 4.57
N GLN A 223 2.97 24.73 5.20
CA GLN A 223 2.82 26.15 4.87
C GLN A 223 2.43 26.96 6.12
N GLN A 224 3.44 27.41 6.87
CA GLN A 224 3.66 28.85 6.97
C GLN A 224 4.61 29.22 5.82
N VAL A 225 4.07 29.59 4.67
CA VAL A 225 4.81 30.42 3.71
C VAL A 225 3.86 31.52 3.27
N ALA A 226 4.03 32.64 3.99
CA ALA A 226 3.65 34.00 3.66
C ALA A 226 2.79 34.20 2.40
N LEU A 227 1.50 34.42 2.62
CA LEU A 227 0.78 35.44 1.86
C LEU A 227 1.15 36.80 2.47
N ALA A 228 2.24 37.39 1.98
CA ALA A 228 2.56 38.80 2.24
C ALA A 228 3.49 39.32 1.14
N GLY A 229 3.00 40.30 0.37
CA GLY A 229 3.78 41.09 -0.59
C GLY A 229 3.31 40.94 -2.02
#